data_AF-A0A2A3G4V1-F1
#
_entry.id   AF-A0A2A3G4V1-F1
#
_cell.length_a   1.000
_cell.length_b   1.000
_cell.length_c   1.000
_cell.angle_alpha   90.00
_cell.angle_beta   90.00
_cell.angle_gamma   90.00
#
_symmetry.space_group_name_H-M   'P 1'
#
loop_
_entity.id
_entity.type
_entity.pdbx_description
1 polymer ?
#
loop_
_entity_poly.entity_id
_entity_poly.type
_entity_poly.pdbx_seq_one_letter_code
_entity_poly.pdbx_strand_id
1 'polypeptide(L)' 'MKPETAEARMLLSAIEHAQNMVALADYDTGRLRYLNPAGMQLMGLTDEAAVAARWAPEFFTDVGF' A
#
# COMPACT_ATOMS: atom_id res chain seq x y z
N MET A 1 4.66 -2.01 27.71
CA MET A 1 4.02 -2.19 26.38
C MET A 1 3.84 -3.68 26.18
N LYS A 2 2.68 -4.19 25.75
CA LYS A 2 2.52 -5.64 25.52
C LYS A 2 3.53 -6.05 24.42
N PRO A 3 4.27 -7.16 24.56
CA PRO A 3 5.31 -7.55 23.61
C PRO A 3 4.79 -7.66 22.17
N GLU A 4 3.55 -8.11 21.99
CA GLU A 4 2.83 -8.16 20.71
C GLU A 4 2.73 -6.78 20.00
N THR A 5 2.65 -5.69 20.75
CA THR A 5 2.58 -4.34 20.19
C THR A 5 3.95 -3.83 19.71
N ALA A 6 5.04 -4.25 20.36
CA ALA A 6 6.39 -3.87 19.98
C ALA A 6 6.81 -4.56 18.67
N GLU A 7 6.51 -5.85 18.55
CA GLU A 7 6.76 -6.63 17.33
C GLU A 7 5.93 -6.10 16.16
N ALA A 8 4.61 -5.90 16.35
CA ALA A 8 3.75 -5.32 15.31
C ALA A 8 4.29 -3.97 14.82
N ARG A 9 4.72 -3.09 15.73
CA ARG A 9 5.29 -1.79 15.38
C ARG A 9 6.59 -1.90 14.60
N MET A 10 7.46 -2.86 14.96
CA MET A 10 8.69 -3.12 14.23
C MET A 10 8.40 -3.60 12.79
N LEU A 11 7.43 -4.51 12.63
CA LEU A 11 7.02 -5.01 11.32
C LEU A 11 6.40 -3.92 10.44
N LEU A 12 5.51 -3.10 11.01
CA LEU A 12 4.95 -1.93 10.33
C LEU A 12 6.06 -0.96 9.90
N SER A 13 7.02 -0.67 10.78
CA SER A 13 8.17 0.18 10.44
C SER A 13 9.00 -0.40 9.30
N ALA A 14 9.17 -1.72 9.24
CA ALA A 14 9.90 -2.38 8.17
C ALA A 14 9.18 -2.26 6.82
N ILE A 15 7.85 -2.37 6.80
CA ILE A 15 7.03 -2.19 5.58
C ILE A 15 7.07 -0.74 5.09
N GLU A 16 6.92 0.22 6.01
CA GLU A 16 6.94 1.66 5.69
C GLU A 16 8.28 2.12 5.08
N HIS A 17 9.39 1.53 5.52
CA HIS A 17 10.73 1.91 5.05
C HIS A 17 11.32 0.95 4.01
N ALA A 18 10.57 -0.06 3.58
CA ALA A 18 11.00 -0.97 2.54
C ALA A 18 11.19 -0.22 1.22
N GLN A 19 12.28 -0.52 0.50
CA GLN A 19 12.55 0.03 -0.83
C GLN A 19 11.63 -0.58 -1.91
N ASN A 20 11.12 -1.78 -1.67
CA ASN A 20 10.17 -2.42 -2.54
C ASN A 20 8.76 -1.89 -2.26
N MET A 21 7.95 -1.78 -3.32
CA MET A 21 6.54 -1.49 -3.19
C MET A 21 5.83 -2.61 -2.41
N VAL A 22 5.02 -2.22 -1.44
CA VAL A 22 4.09 -3.10 -0.72
C VAL A 22 2.70 -2.49 -0.81
N ALA A 23 1.74 -3.27 -1.30
CA ALA A 23 0.36 -2.86 -1.44
C ALA A 23 -0.57 -3.87 -0.78
N LEU A 24 -1.66 -3.38 -0.19
CA LEU A 24 -2.79 -4.21 0.23
C LEU A 24 -4.01 -3.74 -0.55
N ALA A 25 -4.69 -4.68 -1.20
CA ALA A 25 -5.93 -4.43 -1.91
C ALA A 25 -7.03 -5.30 -1.32
N ASP A 26 -8.25 -4.78 -1.35
CA ASP A 26 -9.44 -5.57 -1.13
C ASP A 26 -9.59 -6.60 -2.26
N TYR A 27 -9.80 -7.87 -1.93
CA TYR A 27 -9.82 -8.93 -2.93
C TYR A 27 -11.03 -8.83 -3.86
N ASP A 28 -12.21 -8.51 -3.31
CA ASP A 28 -13.47 -8.51 -4.06
C ASP A 28 -13.54 -7.33 -5.03
N THR A 29 -13.14 -6.14 -4.57
CA THR A 29 -13.22 -4.92 -5.36
C THR A 29 -11.93 -4.56 -6.07
N GLY A 30 -10.80 -5.13 -5.65
CA GLY A 30 -9.45 -4.76 -6.09
C GLY A 30 -9.01 -3.36 -5.63
N ARG A 31 -9.79 -2.65 -4.80
CA ARG A 31 -9.46 -1.29 -4.36
C ARG A 31 -8.26 -1.31 -3.41
N LEU A 32 -7.32 -0.38 -3.60
CA LEU A 32 -6.19 -0.23 -2.70
C LEU A 32 -6.66 0.22 -1.32
N ARG A 33 -6.17 -0.47 -0.29
CA ARG A 33 -6.36 -0.14 1.13
C ARG A 33 -5.11 0.44 1.75
N TYR A 34 -3.95 0.11 1.18
CA TYR A 34 -2.65 0.58 1.62
C TYR A 34 -1.65 0.49 0.48
N LEU A 35 -0.75 1.46 0.45
CA LEU A 35 0.44 1.48 -0.39
C LEU A 35 1.54 2.15 0.42
N ASN A 36 2.70 1.49 0.55
CA ASN A 36 3.82 2.08 1.29
C ASN A 36 4.41 3.29 0.54
N PRO A 37 5.26 4.12 1.19
CA PRO A 37 5.86 5.30 0.58
C PRO A 37 6.62 5.03 -0.72
N ALA A 38 7.35 3.90 -0.81
CA ALA A 38 8.03 3.49 -2.04
C ALA A 38 7.05 3.27 -3.19
N GLY A 39 5.92 2.61 -2.92
CA GLY A 39 4.83 2.44 -3.89
C GLY A 39 4.16 3.75 -4.28
N MET A 40 3.88 4.62 -3.31
CA MET A 40 3.27 5.93 -3.57
C MET A 40 4.17 6.80 -4.47
N GLN A 41 5.47 6.81 -4.19
CA GLN A 41 6.45 7.50 -5.03
C GLN A 41 6.50 6.92 -6.44
N LEU A 42 6.53 5.58 -6.56
CA LEU A 42 6.55 4.90 -7.85
C LEU A 42 5.31 5.21 -8.70
N MET A 43 4.14 5.28 -8.07
CA MET A 43 2.85 5.51 -8.73
C MET A 43 2.45 7.00 -8.82
N GLY A 44 3.26 7.91 -8.28
CA GLY A 44 2.98 9.34 -8.28
C GLY A 44 1.79 9.77 -7.40
N LEU A 45 1.52 9.05 -6.32
CA LEU A 45 0.43 9.33 -5.38
C LEU A 45 0.95 10.09 -4.15
N THR A 46 0.19 11.09 -3.70
CA THR A 46 0.67 12.06 -2.69
C THR A 46 0.17 11.79 -1.28
N ASP A 47 -0.94 11.07 -1.13
CA ASP A 47 -1.57 10.79 0.17
C ASP A 47 -2.43 9.50 0.13
N GLU A 48 -2.90 9.09 1.32
CA GLU A 48 -3.73 7.90 1.49
C GLU A 48 -5.08 8.00 0.78
N ALA A 49 -5.65 9.20 0.62
CA ALA A 49 -6.92 9.38 -0.07
C ALA A 49 -6.77 9.14 -1.58
N ALA A 50 -5.65 9.59 -2.16
CA ALA A 50 -5.26 9.28 -3.52
C ALA A 50 -5.10 7.77 -3.71
N VAL A 51 -4.47 7.07 -2.76
CA VAL A 51 -4.33 5.61 -2.77
C VAL A 51 -5.70 4.92 -2.71
N ALA A 52 -6.58 5.29 -1.77
CA ALA A 52 -7.89 4.66 -1.61
C ALA A 52 -8.83 4.87 -2.82
N ALA A 53 -8.56 5.90 -3.62
CA ALA A 53 -9.28 6.16 -4.87
C ALA A 53 -8.79 5.31 -6.06
N ARG A 54 -7.82 4.41 -5.84
CA ARG A 54 -7.25 3.52 -6.87
C ARG A 54 -7.72 2.07 -6.75
N TRP A 55 -7.72 1.40 -7.88
CA TRP A 55 -7.88 -0.03 -8.11
C TRP A 55 -6.49 -0.64 -8.40
N ALA A 56 -6.17 -1.83 -7.93
CA ALA A 56 -4.82 -2.37 -8.16
C ALA A 56 -4.55 -2.71 -9.66
N PRO A 57 -5.50 -3.34 -10.39
CA PRO A 57 -5.25 -3.73 -11.78
C PRO A 57 -4.96 -2.60 -12.78
N GLU A 58 -5.43 -1.37 -12.55
CA GLU A 58 -5.09 -0.22 -13.44
C GLU A 58 -3.58 0.04 -13.55
N PHE A 59 -2.76 -0.44 -12.59
CA PHE A 59 -1.31 -0.31 -12.64
C PHE A 59 -0.59 -1.50 -13.28
N PHE A 60 -1.24 -2.66 -13.40
CA PHE A 60 -0.58 -3.93 -13.75
C PHE A 60 -1.18 -4.63 -14.96
N THR A 61 -2.25 -4.06 -15.53
CA THR A 61 -2.96 -4.62 -16.67
C THR A 61 -3.41 -3.50 -17.58
N ASP A 62 -3.50 -3.78 -18.88
CA ASP A 62 -3.96 -2.81 -19.89
C ASP A 62 -5.47 -2.47 -19.79
N VAL A 63 -6.18 -2.93 -18.75
CA VAL A 63 -7.58 -2.57 -18.51
C VAL A 63 -7.67 -1.20 -17.84
N GLY A 64 -7.42 -0.16 -18.62
CA GLY A 64 -7.84 1.20 -18.31
C GLY A 64 -9.24 1.46 -18.85
N PHE A 65 -10.23 1.59 -17.95
CA PHE A 65 -11.50 2.30 -18.19
C PHE A 65 -12.00 2.94 -16.89
#